data_AF-A0A8G2C8F6-F1
#
_entry.id   AF-A0A8G2C8F6-F1
#
_cell.length_a   1.000
_cell.length_b   1.000
_cell.length_c   1.000
_cell.angle_alpha   90.00
_cell.angle_beta   90.00
_cell.angle_gamma   90.00
#
_symmetry.space_group_name_H-M   'P 1'
#
loop_
_entity.id
_entity.type
_entity.pdbx_description
1 polymer ?
#
loop_
_entity_poly.entity_id
_entity_poly.type
_entity_poly.pdbx_seq_one_letter_code
_entity_poly.pdbx_strand_id
1 'polypeptide(L)'
;MNVSTIANNTVYFSHGSKDLTDVAWVDHPKFKGVQLKLLLSGADTGNTFSSHLIKVDPLCGLETHCHEDQKELHEIVDGHGECVLTGKTICYTSGVMTVIDKGELHQVKAGSDGLLMLAKFFPPAA
;
A
#
# COMPACT_ATOMS: atom_id res chain seq x y z
N MET A 1 -11.16 0.45 -15.46
CA MET A 1 -9.76 0.28 -15.88
C MET A 1 -9.39 -1.17 -15.65
N ASN A 2 -8.77 -1.84 -16.63
CA ASN A 2 -8.20 -3.18 -16.43
C ASN A 2 -6.96 -2.98 -15.56
N VAL A 3 -7.16 -3.01 -14.25
CA VAL A 3 -6.09 -2.83 -13.29
C VAL A 3 -5.14 -4.00 -13.48
N SER A 4 -4.01 -3.72 -14.12
CA SER A 4 -2.89 -4.62 -14.30
C SER A 4 -2.55 -5.24 -12.95
N THR A 5 -2.92 -6.52 -12.86
CA THR A 5 -2.73 -7.40 -11.72
C THR A 5 -1.29 -7.30 -11.27
N ILE A 6 -1.05 -6.75 -10.08
CA ILE A 6 0.20 -7.05 -9.38
C ILE A 6 0.23 -8.58 -9.25
N ALA A 7 1.14 -9.16 -10.03
CA ALA A 7 1.41 -10.57 -10.20
C ALA A 7 0.16 -11.45 -10.36
N ASN A 8 -0.58 -11.43 -11.47
CA ASN A 8 -1.56 -12.48 -11.89
C ASN A 8 -2.31 -13.26 -10.78
N ASN A 9 -2.68 -12.62 -9.67
CA ASN A 9 -3.13 -13.26 -8.43
C ASN A 9 -2.21 -14.38 -7.88
N THR A 10 -0.90 -14.37 -8.08
CA THR A 10 0.01 -15.39 -7.53
C THR A 10 1.31 -14.78 -7.03
N VAL A 11 1.71 -15.15 -5.82
CA VAL A 11 3.04 -14.88 -5.27
C VAL A 11 3.84 -16.17 -5.28
N TYR A 12 5.08 -16.12 -5.77
CA TYR A 12 5.98 -17.27 -5.82
C TYR A 12 7.03 -17.20 -4.72
N PHE A 13 7.29 -18.36 -4.12
CA PHE A 13 8.36 -18.63 -3.15
C PHE A 13 9.27 -19.72 -3.72
N SER A 14 10.47 -19.90 -3.14
CA SER A 14 11.41 -20.93 -3.61
C SER A 14 10.85 -22.36 -3.56
N HIS A 15 9.87 -22.61 -2.67
CA HIS A 15 9.28 -23.92 -2.41
C HIS A 15 7.75 -23.95 -2.53
N GLY A 16 7.14 -22.95 -3.18
CA GLY A 16 5.70 -22.92 -3.35
C GLY A 16 5.16 -21.64 -3.96
N SER A 17 3.85 -21.51 -3.99
CA SER A 17 3.16 -20.30 -4.42
C SER A 17 1.90 -20.08 -3.60
N LYS A 18 1.48 -18.82 -3.49
CA LYS A 18 0.23 -18.41 -2.86
C LYS A 18 -0.67 -17.79 -3.93
N ASP A 19 -1.85 -18.36 -4.10
CA ASP A 19 -2.91 -17.76 -4.91
C ASP A 19 -3.58 -16.64 -4.11
N LEU A 20 -3.83 -15.52 -4.78
CA LEU A 20 -4.43 -14.31 -4.24
C LEU A 20 -5.84 -14.06 -4.81
N THR A 21 -6.37 -14.97 -5.63
CA THR A 21 -7.66 -14.82 -6.31
C THR A 21 -8.78 -14.62 -5.29
N ASP A 22 -8.79 -15.43 -4.23
CA ASP A 22 -9.82 -15.38 -3.17
C ASP A 22 -9.44 -14.48 -1.98
N VAL A 23 -8.28 -13.81 -2.04
CA VAL A 23 -7.92 -12.83 -1.01
C VAL A 23 -8.79 -11.59 -1.20
N ALA A 24 -9.70 -11.39 -0.26
CA ALA A 24 -10.66 -10.31 -0.26
C ALA A 24 -10.00 -8.93 -0.05
N TRP A 25 -10.66 -7.92 -0.61
CA TRP A 25 -10.44 -6.54 -0.18
C TRP A 25 -11.18 -6.31 1.13
N VAL A 26 -10.52 -5.63 2.06
CA VAL A 26 -11.08 -5.24 3.36
C VAL A 26 -11.03 -3.73 3.46
N ASP A 27 -12.13 -3.11 3.88
CA ASP A 27 -12.15 -1.67 4.12
C ASP A 27 -11.18 -1.31 5.26
N HIS A 28 -10.44 -0.22 5.08
CA HIS A 28 -9.55 0.27 6.12
C HIS A 28 -10.38 0.71 7.33
N PRO A 29 -10.08 0.24 8.55
CA PRO A 29 -10.94 0.47 9.72
C PRO A 29 -11.06 1.95 10.11
N LYS A 30 -10.08 2.76 9.71
CA LYS A 30 -9.99 4.19 10.03
C LYS A 30 -10.27 5.14 8.86
N PHE A 31 -10.01 4.72 7.63
CA PHE A 31 -9.93 5.64 6.49
C PHE A 31 -11.00 5.29 5.45
N LYS A 32 -11.98 6.17 5.32
CA LYS A 32 -13.11 5.97 4.41
C LYS A 32 -12.63 5.98 2.96
N GLY A 33 -13.16 5.07 2.15
CA GLY A 33 -12.78 4.96 0.73
C GLY A 33 -11.38 4.39 0.52
N VAL A 34 -10.80 3.78 1.56
CA VAL A 34 -9.52 3.06 1.48
C VAL A 34 -9.79 1.58 1.69
N GLN A 35 -9.28 0.75 0.79
CA GLN A 35 -9.39 -0.70 0.89
C GLN A 35 -8.00 -1.33 0.81
N LEU A 36 -7.82 -2.40 1.57
CA LEU A 36 -6.57 -3.14 1.69
C LEU A 36 -6.78 -4.56 1.16
N LYS A 37 -5.78 -5.07 0.45
CA LYS A 37 -5.64 -6.49 0.10
C LYS A 37 -4.28 -6.98 0.55
N LEU A 38 -4.24 -7.82 1.57
CA LEU A 38 -3.00 -8.37 2.14
C LEU A 38 -2.38 -9.41 1.18
N LEU A 39 -1.31 -9.03 0.48
CA LEU A 39 -0.63 -9.92 -0.45
C LEU A 39 0.33 -10.87 0.30
N LEU A 40 1.14 -10.29 1.18
CA LEU A 40 2.15 -10.98 1.98
C LEU A 40 2.00 -10.59 3.45
N SER A 41 1.70 -11.58 4.28
CA SER A 41 1.67 -11.45 5.75
C SER A 41 3.07 -11.59 6.35
N GLY A 42 3.22 -11.25 7.63
CA GLY A 42 4.45 -11.56 8.37
C GLY A 42 4.78 -13.06 8.36
N ALA A 43 3.78 -13.94 8.45
CA ALA A 43 3.99 -15.38 8.39
C ALA A 43 4.58 -15.83 7.04
N ASP A 44 4.12 -15.22 5.94
CA ASP A 44 4.62 -15.52 4.59
C ASP A 44 6.09 -15.11 4.38
N THR A 45 6.58 -14.15 5.17
CA THR A 45 7.91 -13.53 4.98
C THR A 45 8.89 -13.81 6.12
N GLY A 46 8.57 -14.75 7.02
CA GLY A 46 9.39 -15.02 8.20
C GLY A 46 9.50 -13.82 9.15
N ASN A 47 8.42 -13.06 9.26
CA ASN A 47 8.27 -11.83 10.05
C ASN A 47 9.23 -10.68 9.69
N THR A 48 9.71 -10.65 8.44
CA THR A 48 10.64 -9.61 7.98
C THR A 48 9.94 -8.42 7.32
N PHE A 49 8.84 -8.66 6.58
CA PHE A 49 8.02 -7.60 6.00
C PHE A 49 6.58 -8.03 5.74
N SER A 50 5.69 -7.07 5.50
CA SER A 50 4.36 -7.36 4.91
C SER A 50 4.21 -6.56 3.62
N SER A 51 3.28 -6.96 2.77
CA SER A 51 2.91 -6.20 1.58
C SER A 51 1.40 -6.18 1.40
N HIS A 52 0.86 -4.97 1.31
CA HIS A 52 -0.53 -4.69 1.03
C HIS A 52 -0.64 -4.05 -0.35
N LEU A 53 -1.67 -4.45 -1.09
CA LEU A 53 -2.19 -3.63 -2.17
C LEU A 53 -3.26 -2.71 -1.57
N ILE A 54 -3.09 -1.42 -1.75
CA ILE A 54 -3.97 -0.39 -1.20
C ILE A 54 -4.65 0.31 -2.36
N LYS A 55 -5.98 0.36 -2.30
CA LYS A 55 -6.81 1.14 -3.20
C LYS A 55 -7.39 2.31 -2.42
N VAL A 56 -7.22 3.52 -2.94
CA VAL A 56 -7.83 4.74 -2.43
C VAL A 56 -8.81 5.24 -3.49
N ASP A 57 -10.08 5.32 -3.13
CA ASP A 57 -11.13 5.82 -4.00
C ASP A 57 -10.90 7.32 -4.36
N PRO A 58 -11.49 7.79 -5.46
CA PRO A 58 -11.39 9.19 -5.87
C PRO A 58 -11.63 10.18 -4.73
N LEU A 59 -10.74 11.16 -4.62
CA LEU A 59 -10.80 12.26 -3.66
C LEU A 59 -10.79 11.82 -2.17
N CYS A 60 -10.55 10.54 -1.89
CA CYS A 60 -10.36 10.00 -0.54
C CYS A 60 -8.86 10.02 -0.18
N GLY A 61 -8.54 9.63 1.06
CA GLY A 61 -7.16 9.63 1.51
C GLY A 61 -6.92 8.87 2.81
N LEU A 62 -5.65 8.59 3.04
CA LEU A 62 -5.13 8.21 4.35
C LEU A 62 -4.74 9.51 5.04
N GLU A 63 -5.54 9.94 6.02
CA GLU A 63 -5.27 11.15 6.81
C GLU A 63 -3.95 11.04 7.56
N THR A 64 -3.38 12.17 7.98
CA THR A 64 -2.05 12.23 8.60
C THR A 64 -1.87 11.18 9.71
N HIS A 65 -0.85 10.35 9.57
CA HIS A 65 -0.48 9.29 10.51
C HIS A 65 1.02 9.00 10.45
N CYS A 66 1.48 8.11 11.33
CA CYS A 66 2.83 7.58 11.37
C CYS A 66 2.81 6.12 11.80
N HIS A 67 3.88 5.40 11.46
CA HIS A 67 4.18 4.07 11.94
C HIS A 67 5.39 4.13 12.87
N GLU A 68 5.17 3.98 14.18
CA GLU A 68 6.25 4.10 15.18
C GLU A 68 7.29 2.98 15.04
N ASP A 69 6.83 1.79 14.69
CA ASP A 69 7.67 0.59 14.70
C ASP A 69 8.16 0.19 13.32
N GLN A 70 7.47 0.62 12.25
CA GLN A 70 7.69 0.17 10.87
C GLN A 70 8.28 1.26 9.99
N LYS A 71 9.30 0.90 9.21
CA LYS A 71 9.63 1.63 7.98
C LYS A 71 8.62 1.21 6.91
N GLU A 72 8.22 2.13 6.06
CA GLU A 72 7.25 1.89 5.00
C GLU A 72 7.82 2.24 3.62
N LEU A 73 7.39 1.49 2.61
CA LEU A 73 7.67 1.76 1.20
C LEU A 73 6.34 1.79 0.43
N HIS A 74 6.04 2.95 -0.14
CA HIS A 74 4.98 3.12 -1.14
C HIS A 74 5.54 2.91 -2.55
N GLU A 75 4.82 2.18 -3.38
CA GLU A 75 5.07 2.03 -4.82
C GLU A 75 3.75 2.25 -5.58
N ILE A 76 3.66 3.33 -6.34
CA ILE A 76 2.42 3.69 -7.04
C ILE A 76 2.28 2.85 -8.30
N VAL A 77 1.15 2.18 -8.42
CA VAL A 77 0.86 1.21 -9.47
C VAL A 77 0.01 1.86 -10.55
N ASP A 78 -1.04 2.57 -10.14
CA ASP A 78 -1.99 3.22 -11.04
C ASP A 78 -2.68 4.40 -10.36
N GLY A 79 -3.33 5.25 -11.16
CA GLY A 79 -4.01 6.45 -10.70
C GLY A 79 -3.05 7.59 -10.37
N HIS A 80 -3.57 8.59 -9.64
CA HIS A 80 -2.80 9.77 -9.29
C HIS A 80 -3.24 10.36 -7.94
N GLY A 81 -2.36 11.16 -7.35
CA GLY A 81 -2.62 11.83 -6.08
C GLY A 81 -1.39 12.58 -5.56
N GLU A 82 -1.37 12.76 -4.25
CA GLU A 82 -0.24 13.36 -3.55
C GLU A 82 0.02 12.65 -2.23
N CYS A 83 1.28 12.62 -1.84
CA CYS A 83 1.68 12.34 -0.48
C CYS A 83 2.32 13.57 0.14
N VAL A 84 1.94 13.88 1.37
CA VAL A 84 2.65 14.86 2.19
C VAL A 84 3.47 14.06 3.19
N LEU A 85 4.80 14.07 3.04
CA LEU A 85 5.75 13.39 3.92
C LEU A 85 6.58 14.45 4.63
N THR A 86 6.51 14.52 5.96
CA THR A 86 7.25 15.50 6.78
C THR A 86 7.17 16.95 6.26
N GLY A 87 6.00 17.31 5.70
CA GLY A 87 5.71 18.64 5.14
C GLY A 87 6.14 18.82 3.67
N LYS A 88 6.77 17.83 3.05
CA LYS A 88 7.09 17.81 1.63
C LYS A 88 5.98 17.12 0.83
N THR A 89 5.43 17.83 -0.15
CA THR A 89 4.47 17.24 -1.09
C THR A 89 5.19 16.50 -2.21
N ILE A 90 4.76 15.27 -2.46
CA ILE A 90 5.26 14.37 -3.50
C ILE A 90 4.08 14.03 -4.41
N CYS A 91 4.21 14.30 -5.71
CA CYS A 91 3.17 13.95 -6.68
C CYS A 91 3.18 12.43 -6.92
N TYR A 92 2.09 11.76 -6.57
CA TYR A 92 1.92 10.32 -6.77
C TYR A 92 1.32 10.06 -8.14
N THR A 93 2.09 9.36 -8.97
CA THR A 93 1.72 8.84 -10.29
C THR A 93 2.40 7.49 -10.48
N SER A 94 1.92 6.67 -11.42
CA SER A 94 2.47 5.31 -11.63
C SER A 94 4.00 5.30 -11.77
N GLY A 95 4.65 4.38 -11.06
CA GLY A 95 6.10 4.24 -11.00
C GLY A 95 6.80 5.09 -9.93
N VAL A 96 6.11 6.02 -9.27
CA VAL A 96 6.67 6.76 -8.13
C VAL A 96 6.84 5.83 -6.93
N MET A 97 8.00 5.94 -6.28
CA MET A 97 8.31 5.22 -5.03
C MET A 97 8.60 6.23 -3.91
N THR A 98 8.15 5.95 -2.69
CA THR A 98 8.44 6.77 -1.50
C THR A 98 8.84 5.87 -0.35
N VAL A 99 10.01 6.12 0.22
CA VAL A 99 10.46 5.51 1.47
C VAL A 99 10.05 6.44 2.60
N ILE A 100 9.43 5.88 3.64
CA ILE A 100 8.96 6.58 4.82
C ILE A 100 9.66 5.94 6.02
N ASP A 101 10.43 6.73 6.76
CA ASP A 101 11.11 6.26 7.95
C ASP A 101 10.15 6.15 9.14
N LYS A 102 10.57 5.36 10.14
CA LYS A 102 9.80 5.13 11.37
C LYS A 102 9.48 6.46 12.06
N GLY A 103 8.24 6.62 12.49
CA GLY A 103 7.76 7.82 13.16
C GLY A 103 7.56 9.04 12.24
N GLU A 104 7.85 8.94 10.94
CA GLU A 104 7.63 10.06 10.02
C GLU A 104 6.13 10.24 9.74
N LEU A 105 5.63 11.44 10.03
CA LEU A 105 4.27 11.83 9.70
C LEU A 105 4.10 11.91 8.18
N HIS A 106 3.07 11.23 7.70
CA HIS A 106 2.70 11.25 6.30
C HIS A 106 1.19 11.17 6.10
N GLN A 107 0.74 11.67 4.95
CA GLN A 107 -0.64 11.66 4.49
C GLN A 107 -0.64 11.29 3.00
N VAL A 108 -1.68 10.59 2.54
CA VAL A 108 -1.88 10.31 1.11
C VAL A 108 -3.28 10.75 0.72
N LYS A 109 -3.40 11.47 -0.38
CA LYS A 109 -4.69 11.89 -0.95
C LYS A 109 -4.75 11.49 -2.41
N ALA A 110 -5.78 10.74 -2.77
CA ALA A 110 -6.04 10.38 -4.16
C ALA A 110 -6.66 11.55 -4.92
N GLY A 111 -6.32 11.64 -6.20
CA GLY A 111 -6.95 12.56 -7.14
C GLY A 111 -8.30 12.04 -7.65
N SER A 112 -8.75 12.55 -8.79
CA SER A 112 -10.10 12.27 -9.31
C SER A 112 -10.28 10.85 -9.83
N ASP A 113 -9.20 10.16 -10.18
CA ASP A 113 -9.24 8.80 -10.72
C ASP A 113 -9.01 7.72 -9.65
N GLY A 114 -8.79 8.14 -8.40
CA GLY A 114 -8.33 7.26 -7.34
C GLY A 114 -6.83 6.99 -7.44
N LEU A 115 -6.35 6.12 -6.56
CA LEU A 115 -4.95 5.71 -6.47
C LEU A 115 -4.87 4.23 -6.12
N LEU A 116 -3.93 3.53 -6.75
CA LEU A 116 -3.57 2.17 -6.41
C LEU A 116 -2.08 2.11 -6.10
N MET A 117 -1.72 1.55 -4.95
CA MET A 117 -0.33 1.47 -4.51
C MET A 117 -0.03 0.18 -3.77
N LEU A 118 1.21 -0.27 -3.83
CA LEU A 118 1.76 -1.20 -2.86
C LEU A 118 2.27 -0.43 -1.66
N ALA A 119 1.95 -0.91 -0.46
CA ALA A 119 2.57 -0.48 0.78
C ALA A 119 3.26 -1.69 1.42
N LYS A 120 4.55 -1.55 1.69
CA LYS A 120 5.36 -2.58 2.35
C LYS A 120 5.87 -2.08 3.68
N PHE A 121 5.74 -2.89 4.72
CA PHE A 121 6.10 -2.52 6.08
C PHE A 121 7.24 -3.40 6.59
N PHE A 122 8.24 -2.78 7.22
CA PHE A 122 9.44 -3.43 7.76
C PHE A 122 9.65 -2.99 9.23
N PRO A 123 9.38 -3.83 10.25
CA PRO A 123 8.82 -5.19 10.20
C PRO A 123 7.35 -5.21 9.73
N PRO A 124 6.73 -6.40 9.57
CA PRO A 124 5.35 -6.51 9.08
C PRO A 124 4.35 -5.67 9.90
N ALA A 125 3.38 -5.07 9.20
CA ALA A 125 2.16 -4.58 9.82
C ALA A 125 1.19 -5.76 10.00
N ALA A 126 0.38 -5.69 11.06
CA ALA A 126 -0.64 -6.69 11.37
C ALA A 126 -1.82 -6.64 10.40
#